data_AF-A0A645IRX8-F1
#
_entry.id   AF-A0A645IRX8-F1
#
_cell.length_a   1.000
_cell.length_b   1.000
_cell.length_c   1.000
_cell.angle_alpha   90.00
_cell.angle_beta   90.00
_cell.angle_gamma   90.00
#
_symmetry.space_group_name_H-M   'P 1'
#
loop_
_entity.id
_entity.type
_entity.pdbx_description
1 polymer ?
#
loop_
_entity_poly.entity_id
_entity_poly.type
_entity_poly.pdbx_seq_one_letter_code
_entity_poly.pdbx_strand_id
1 'polypeptide(L)' 'MAEFLALSLSKGDTENSWTVNVKDIDQNTFDLSVKNPNKKEEAALRQPQQILEEMEALDEESAEILNSISELI' A
#
# COMPACT_ATOMS: atom_id res chain seq x y z
N MET A 1 20.58 -4.07 -11.61
CA MET A 1 20.95 -5.31 -12.33
C MET A 1 22.02 -6.13 -11.62
N ALA A 2 23.14 -5.53 -11.18
CA ALA A 2 24.23 -6.26 -10.49
C ALA A 2 23.78 -6.94 -9.19
N GLU A 3 22.97 -6.25 -8.38
CA GLU A 3 22.40 -6.79 -7.14
C GLU A 3 21.49 -8.00 -7.38
N PHE A 4 20.64 -7.96 -8.41
CA PHE A 4 19.80 -9.10 -8.83
C PHE A 4 20.63 -10.32 -9.22
N LEU A 5 21.74 -10.12 -9.95
CA LEU A 5 22.64 -11.22 -10.34
C LEU A 5 23.35 -11.82 -9.11
N ALA A 6 23.79 -10.99 -8.17
CA ALA A 6 24.38 -11.48 -6.93
C ALA A 6 23.38 -12.26 -6.06
N LEU A 7 22.15 -11.74 -5.92
CA LEU A 7 21.09 -12.36 -5.13
C LEU A 7 20.52 -13.62 -5.77
N SER A 8 20.45 -13.70 -7.11
CA SER A 8 20.03 -14.93 -7.79
C SER A 8 21.04 -16.07 -7.63
N LEU A 9 22.34 -15.75 -7.56
CA LEU A 9 23.39 -16.74 -7.30
C LEU A 9 23.42 -17.18 -5.83
N SER A 10 23.28 -16.25 -4.88
CA SER A 10 23.31 -16.57 -3.45
C SER A 10 21.96 -17.09 -2.92
N LYS A 11 20.87 -16.85 -3.65
CA LYS A 11 19.47 -17.06 -3.22
C LYS A 11 19.17 -16.41 -1.86
N GLY A 12 19.82 -15.29 -1.59
CA GLY A 12 19.62 -14.55 -0.35
C GLY A 12 18.29 -13.82 -0.32
N ASP A 13 17.63 -13.86 0.83
CA ASP A 13 16.42 -13.09 1.09
C ASP A 13 16.78 -11.63 1.46
N THR A 14 16.09 -10.67 0.85
CA THR A 14 16.19 -9.21 1.03
C THR A 14 14.80 -8.58 0.95
N GLU A 15 14.73 -7.25 1.10
CA GLU A 15 13.48 -6.50 0.94
C GLU A 15 12.84 -6.68 -0.46
N ASN A 16 13.62 -6.92 -1.51
CA ASN A 16 13.14 -6.98 -2.89
C ASN A 16 13.32 -8.36 -3.55
N SER A 17 13.83 -9.35 -2.82
CA SER A 17 14.08 -10.70 -3.32
C SER A 17 13.89 -11.68 -2.17
N TRP A 18 13.00 -12.65 -2.28
CA TRP A 18 12.81 -13.66 -1.23
C TRP A 18 12.42 -15.00 -1.82
N THR A 19 12.68 -16.05 -1.05
CA THR A 19 12.34 -17.43 -1.40
C THR A 19 10.97 -17.80 -0.85
N VAL A 20 10.17 -18.49 -1.66
CA VAL A 20 8.89 -19.09 -1.24
C VAL A 20 9.02 -20.60 -1.31
N ASN A 21 8.65 -21.30 -0.25
CA ASN A 21 8.61 -22.76 -0.26
C ASN A 21 7.35 -23.24 -0.99
N VAL A 22 7.51 -24.15 -1.93
CA VAL A 22 6.40 -24.71 -2.72
C VAL A 22 5.34 -25.36 -1.84
N LYS A 23 5.73 -25.90 -0.68
CA LYS A 23 4.80 -26.51 0.29
C LYS A 23 3.85 -25.50 0.94
N ASP A 24 4.24 -24.23 0.98
CA ASP A 24 3.49 -23.15 1.63
C ASP A 24 2.52 -22.46 0.65
N ILE A 25 2.57 -22.83 -0.63
CA ILE A 25 1.63 -22.37 -1.66
C ILE A 25 0.34 -23.18 -1.53
N ASP A 26 -0.80 -22.48 -1.48
CA ASP A 26 -2.13 -23.10 -1.52
C ASP A 26 -2.28 -23.90 -2.82
N GLN A 27 -2.32 -25.23 -2.71
CA GLN A 27 -2.38 -26.15 -3.85
C GLN A 27 -3.73 -26.17 -4.56
N ASN A 28 -4.76 -25.50 -4.02
CA ASN A 28 -6.06 -25.41 -4.68
C ASN A 28 -6.11 -24.21 -5.62
N THR A 29 -5.51 -23.09 -5.22
CA THR A 29 -5.55 -21.82 -5.94
C THR A 29 -4.25 -21.53 -6.68
N PHE A 30 -3.14 -22.16 -6.27
CA PHE A 30 -1.78 -21.85 -6.69
C PHE A 30 -1.52 -20.33 -6.66
N ASP A 31 -2.01 -19.66 -5.61
CA ASP A 31 -1.86 -18.22 -5.45
C ASP A 31 -0.39 -17.85 -5.29
N LEU A 32 0.17 -17.24 -6.34
CA LEU A 32 1.52 -16.68 -6.38
C LEU A 32 1.51 -15.17 -6.12
N SER A 33 0.44 -14.65 -5.50
CA SER A 33 0.39 -13.24 -5.10
C SER A 33 1.65 -12.86 -4.33
N VAL A 34 2.17 -11.67 -4.63
CA VAL A 34 3.43 -11.13 -4.11
C VAL A 34 3.31 -10.78 -2.62
N LYS A 35 3.22 -11.81 -1.79
CA LYS A 35 3.30 -11.72 -0.33
C LYS A 35 4.77 -11.74 0.04
N ASN A 36 5.36 -10.55 0.06
CA ASN A 36 6.73 -10.36 0.47
C ASN A 36 6.83 -10.40 2.01
N PRO A 37 7.43 -11.45 2.62
CA PRO A 37 7.58 -11.56 4.05
C PRO A 37 8.57 -10.54 4.63
N ASN A 38 9.45 -10.00 3.78
CA ASN A 38 10.45 -8.99 4.14
C ASN A 38 9.96 -7.56 3.87
N LYS A 39 8.72 -7.39 3.40
CA LYS A 39 8.16 -6.05 3.18
C LYS A 39 8.05 -5.36 4.53
N LYS A 40 8.82 -4.29 4.71
CA LYS A 40 8.59 -3.35 5.82
C LYS A 40 7.13 -2.94 5.77
N GLU A 41 6.47 -2.98 6.92
CA GLU A 41 5.09 -2.55 7.07
C GLU A 41 4.95 -1.15 6.44
N GLU A 42 4.34 -1.09 5.26
CA GLU A 42 3.88 0.18 4.71
C GLU A 42 2.81 0.68 5.68
N ALA A 43 2.81 1.99 5.94
CA ALA A 43 1.79 2.59 6.79
C ALA A 43 0.42 2.04 6.39
N ALA A 44 -0.32 1.53 7.38
CA ALA A 44 -1.60 0.88 7.13
C ALA A 44 -2.45 1.76 6.22
N LEU A 45 -2.91 1.20 5.11
CA LEU A 45 -3.79 1.92 4.20
C LEU A 45 -5.00 2.41 5.02
N ARG A 46 -5.30 3.72 4.91
CA ARG A 46 -6.51 4.30 5.50
C ARG A 46 -7.72 3.49 5.05
N GLN A 47 -8.62 3.16 5.97
CA GLN A 47 -9.84 2.47 5.60
C GLN A 47 -10.67 3.37 4.67
N PRO A 48 -11.38 2.83 3.67
CA PRO A 48 -12.23 3.62 2.78
C PRO A 48 -13.18 4.56 3.51
N GLN A 49 -13.72 4.13 4.65
CA GLN A 49 -14.60 4.93 5.51
C GLN A 49 -13.91 6.17 6.06
N GLN A 50 -12.66 6.04 6.52
CA GLN A 50 -11.88 7.17 7.02
C GLN A 50 -11.58 8.18 5.90
N ILE A 51 -11.34 7.69 4.69
CA ILE A 51 -11.12 8.56 3.52
C ILE A 51 -12.39 9.34 3.21
N LEU A 52 -13.57 8.71 3.26
CA LEU A 52 -14.84 9.37 3.01
C LEU A 52 -15.17 10.44 4.08
N GLU A 53 -14.93 10.13 5.35
CA GLU A 53 -15.16 11.06 6.46
C GLU A 53 -14.25 12.29 6.37
N GLU A 54 -12.99 12.10 5.98
CA GLU A 54 -12.05 13.20 5.71
C GLU A 54 -12.47 14.04 4.50
N MET A 55 -13.01 13.42 3.44
CA MET A 55 -13.54 14.16 2.29
C MET A 55 -14.74 15.03 2.67
N GLU A 56 -15.68 14.50 3.45
CA GLU A 56 -16.86 15.24 3.90
C GLU A 56 -16.46 16.44 4.78
N ALA A 57 -15.51 16.26 5.69
CA ALA A 57 -15.00 17.36 6.52
C ALA A 57 -14.32 18.46 5.68
N LEU A 58 -13.53 18.08 4.66
CA LEU A 58 -12.89 19.03 3.76
C LEU A 58 -13.91 19.79 2.88
N ASP A 59 -14.98 19.11 2.46
CA ASP A 59 -16.07 19.72 1.70
C ASP A 59 -16.84 20.74 2.57
N GLU A 60 -17.07 20.44 3.84
CA GLU A 60 -17.71 21.36 4.81
C GLU A 60 -16.84 22.61 5.04
N GLU A 61 -15.55 22.44 5.32
CA GLU A 61 -14.61 23.57 5.47
C GLU A 61 -14.57 24.43 4.20
N SER A 62 -14.55 23.80 3.04
CA SER A 62 -14.57 24.50 1.75
C SER A 62 -15.87 25.27 1.55
N ALA A 63 -17.01 24.71 1.94
CA ALA A 63 -18.31 25.38 1.85
C ALA A 63 -18.37 26.61 2.77
N GLU A 64 -17.84 26.54 3.99
CA GLU A 64 -17.75 27.69 4.91
C GLU A 64 -16.90 28.82 4.34
N ILE A 65 -15.74 28.47 3.76
CA ILE A 65 -14.86 29.45 3.10
C ILE A 65 -15.57 30.11 1.92
N LEU A 66 -16.26 29.33 1.08
CA LEU A 66 -17.00 29.86 -0.08
C LEU A 66 -18.16 30.77 0.32
N ASN A 67 -18.88 30.44 1.40
CA ASN A 67 -19.93 31.30 1.95
C ASN A 67 -19.34 32.62 2.44
N SER A 68 -18.22 32.58 3.17
CA SER A 68 -17.53 33.78 3.66
C SER A 68 -17.10 34.70 2.51
N ILE A 69 -16.63 34.13 1.39
CA ILE A 69 -16.30 34.90 0.18
C ILE A 69 -17.55 35.51 -0.46
N SER A 70 -18.64 34.74 -0.50
CA SER A 70 -19.91 35.18 -1.11
C SER A 70 -20.55 36.34 -0.36
N GLU A 71 -20.37 36.42 0.96
CA GLU A 71 -20.85 37.54 1.79
C GLU A 71 -20.04 38.85 1.59
N LEU A 72 -18.84 38.77 1.01
CA LEU A 72 -17.98 39.92 0.76
C LEU A 72 -18.24 40.60 -0.61
N ILE A 73 -19.08 40.01 -1.46
CA ILE A 73 -19.44 40.51 -2.80
C ILE A 73 -20.88 41.03 -2.80
#